data_AF-A0A9K3DII5-F1
#
_entry.id   AF-A0A9K3DII5-F1
#
_cell.length_a   1.000
_cell.length_b   1.000
_cell.length_c   1.000
_cell.angle_alpha   90.00
_cell.angle_beta   90.00
_cell.angle_gamma   90.00
#
_symmetry.space_group_name_H-M   'P 1'
#
loop_
_entity.id
_entity.type
_entity.pdbx_description
1 polymer ?
#
loop_
_entity_poly.entity_id
_entity_poly.type
_entity_poly.pdbx_seq_one_letter_code
_entity_poly.pdbx_strand_id
1 'polypeptide(L)'
;MHNRGVTAIANSILNATEMDEVVVALIDASHAVGHRGGYLECAQHVEEAFGQQFDTHHCLVTDQADFALSRVEGVYDHLSLRVMELVTEALKHDDWCARLRSIIDPLETVELLDKEEATGSGGDGDGDGYK
;
A
#
# COMPACT_ATOMS: atom_id res chain seq x y z
N MET A 1 -11.37 30.66 -2.56
CA MET A 1 -11.15 29.56 -1.61
C MET A 1 -10.87 28.29 -2.41
N HIS A 2 -9.63 27.97 -2.78
CA HIS A 2 -9.34 26.79 -3.64
C HIS A 2 -8.16 25.91 -3.18
N ASN A 3 -7.42 26.28 -2.13
CA ASN A 3 -6.24 25.50 -1.70
C ASN A 3 -6.53 24.38 -0.67
N ARG A 4 -7.77 24.26 -0.17
CA ARG A 4 -8.11 23.21 0.82
C ARG A 4 -8.40 21.85 0.20
N GLY A 5 -8.77 21.81 -1.08
CA GLY A 5 -9.11 20.57 -1.78
C GLY A 5 -7.89 19.69 -2.07
N VAL A 6 -6.81 20.28 -2.59
CA VAL A 6 -5.57 19.55 -2.94
C VAL A 6 -4.93 18.93 -1.71
N THR A 7 -4.86 19.65 -0.60
CA THR A 7 -4.31 19.12 0.67
C THR A 7 -5.16 17.97 1.23
N ALA A 8 -6.49 18.08 1.15
CA ALA A 8 -7.38 17.01 1.61
C ALA A 8 -7.27 15.75 0.72
N ILE A 9 -7.08 15.93 -0.58
CA ILE A 9 -6.89 14.84 -1.55
C ILE A 9 -5.54 14.16 -1.34
N ALA A 10 -4.46 14.95 -1.19
CA ALA A 10 -3.14 14.41 -0.88
C ALA A 10 -3.15 13.62 0.43
N ASN A 11 -3.78 14.16 1.48
CA ASN A 11 -3.94 13.46 2.75
C ASN A 11 -4.77 12.17 2.60
N SER A 12 -5.76 12.13 1.72
CA SER A 12 -6.60 10.96 1.54
C SER A 12 -5.94 9.86 0.71
N ILE A 13 -5.06 10.20 -0.22
CA ILE A 13 -4.28 9.21 -0.98
C ILE A 13 -3.16 8.64 -0.11
N LEU A 14 -2.56 9.48 0.75
CA LEU A 14 -1.62 9.02 1.78
C LEU A 14 -2.28 8.14 2.86
N ASN A 15 -3.62 8.12 2.93
CA ASN A 15 -4.41 7.30 3.86
C ASN A 15 -5.06 6.08 3.18
N ALA A 16 -4.61 5.70 1.98
CA ALA A 16 -5.03 4.45 1.35
C ALA A 16 -4.45 3.27 2.12
N THR A 17 -5.24 2.20 2.32
CA THR A 17 -4.82 1.02 3.11
C THR A 17 -3.47 0.45 2.66
N GLU A 18 -3.22 0.41 1.34
CA GLU A 18 -1.94 -0.05 0.78
C GLU A 18 -0.77 0.86 1.19
N MET A 19 -0.98 2.19 1.21
CA MET A 19 0.02 3.15 1.67
C MET A 19 0.28 3.00 3.17
N ASP A 20 -0.77 2.83 3.97
CA ASP A 20 -0.69 2.61 5.41
C ASP A 20 0.10 1.33 5.73
N GLU A 21 -0.19 0.22 5.06
CA GLU A 21 0.53 -1.05 5.23
C GLU A 21 2.02 -0.91 4.88
N VAL A 22 2.34 -0.23 3.79
CA VAL A 22 3.73 0.00 3.38
C VAL A 22 4.45 0.93 4.36
N VAL A 23 3.79 1.97 4.86
CA VAL A 23 4.36 2.87 5.89
C VAL A 23 4.60 2.13 7.21
N VAL A 24 3.66 1.28 7.64
CA VAL A 24 3.86 0.42 8.83
C VAL A 24 5.07 -0.49 8.64
N ALA A 25 5.16 -1.18 7.49
CA ALA A 25 6.32 -2.02 7.18
C ALA A 25 7.63 -1.23 7.14
N LEU A 26 7.60 0.02 6.67
CA LEU A 26 8.77 0.89 6.60
C LEU A 26 9.24 1.29 8.00
N ILE A 27 8.32 1.64 8.90
CA ILE A 27 8.60 1.96 10.30
C ILE A 27 9.22 0.74 11.00
N ASP A 28 8.62 -0.44 10.84
CA ASP A 28 9.11 -1.67 11.46
C ASP A 28 10.52 -2.04 10.97
N ALA A 29 10.77 -1.94 9.65
CA ALA A 29 12.10 -2.19 9.08
C ALA A 29 13.12 -1.16 9.56
N SER A 30 12.74 0.12 9.62
CA SER A 30 13.59 1.20 10.11
C SER A 30 13.97 1.00 11.57
N HIS A 31 13.02 0.59 12.42
CA HIS A 31 13.27 0.25 13.82
C HIS A 31 14.25 -0.92 13.95
N ALA A 32 14.10 -1.98 13.15
CA ALA A 32 15.02 -3.10 13.17
C ALA A 32 16.46 -2.64 12.82
N VAL A 33 16.64 -1.91 11.73
CA VAL A 33 17.95 -1.36 11.34
C VAL A 33 18.52 -0.45 12.44
N GLY A 34 17.70 0.43 13.01
CA GLY A 34 18.10 1.29 14.12
C GLY A 34 18.55 0.51 15.36
N HIS A 35 17.83 -0.56 15.73
CA HIS A 35 18.19 -1.42 16.84
C HIS A 35 19.54 -2.13 16.60
N ARG A 36 19.76 -2.62 15.37
CA ARG A 36 21.06 -3.21 14.98
C ARG A 36 22.18 -2.18 15.07
N GLY A 37 21.97 -0.99 14.51
CA GLY A 37 22.94 0.12 14.56
C GLY A 37 23.32 0.49 15.97
N GLY A 38 22.34 0.65 16.86
CA GLY A 38 22.58 0.94 18.28
C GLY A 38 23.33 -0.18 19.01
N TYR A 39 23.02 -1.45 18.72
CA TYR A 39 23.76 -2.57 19.31
C TYR A 39 25.23 -2.58 18.86
N LEU A 40 25.49 -2.36 17.57
CA LEU A 40 26.84 -2.30 17.02
C LEU A 40 27.64 -1.12 17.59
N GLU A 41 27.00 0.04 17.75
CA GLU A 41 27.61 1.21 18.40
C GLU A 41 27.98 0.89 19.87
N CYS A 42 27.09 0.26 20.62
CA CYS A 42 27.38 -0.17 21.99
C CYS A 42 28.52 -1.20 22.03
N ALA A 43 28.51 -2.20 21.15
CA ALA A 43 29.58 -3.20 21.06
C ALA A 43 30.92 -2.51 20.78
N GLN A 44 30.98 -1.59 19.82
CA GLN A 44 32.18 -0.82 19.52
C GLN A 44 32.72 -0.05 20.73
N HIS A 45 31.85 0.66 21.47
CA HIS A 45 32.29 1.38 22.68
C HIS A 45 32.89 0.43 23.75
N VAL A 46 32.34 -0.77 23.90
CA VAL A 46 32.89 -1.79 24.81
C VAL A 46 34.23 -2.30 24.30
N GLU A 47 34.36 -2.57 23.01
CA GLU A 47 35.62 -3.00 22.40
C GLU A 47 36.74 -1.97 22.60
N GLU A 48 36.43 -0.69 22.40
CA GLU A 48 37.37 0.42 22.59
C GLU A 48 37.78 0.58 24.06
N ALA A 49 36.85 0.42 25.00
CA ALA A 49 37.13 0.57 26.43
C ALA A 49 37.96 -0.59 27.00
N PHE A 50 37.73 -1.82 26.54
CA PHE A 50 38.37 -3.02 27.08
C PHE A 50 39.53 -3.53 26.22
N GLY A 51 39.70 -3.03 24.99
CA GLY A 51 40.74 -3.47 24.06
C GLY A 51 40.58 -4.91 23.58
N GLN A 52 39.36 -5.45 23.65
CA GLN A 52 39.03 -6.82 23.27
C GLN A 52 37.78 -6.82 22.40
N GLN A 53 37.75 -7.68 21.38
CA GLN A 53 36.57 -7.87 20.54
C GLN A 53 35.36 -8.35 21.35
N PHE A 54 34.21 -7.75 21.11
CA PHE A 54 32.94 -8.04 21.75
C PHE A 54 32.07 -8.87 20.82
N ASP A 55 31.40 -9.88 21.37
CA ASP A 55 30.61 -10.80 20.57
C ASP A 55 29.31 -10.14 20.08
N THR A 56 29.20 -9.95 18.76
CA THR A 56 28.00 -9.42 18.11
C THR A 56 27.11 -10.50 17.52
N HIS A 57 27.48 -11.79 17.62
CA HIS A 57 26.68 -12.92 17.16
C HIS A 57 25.34 -13.04 17.91
N HIS A 58 25.25 -12.47 19.10
CA HIS A 58 24.01 -12.38 19.87
C HIS A 58 23.10 -11.21 19.48
N CYS A 59 23.50 -10.38 18.50
CA CYS A 59 22.61 -9.39 17.94
C CYS A 59 21.45 -10.11 17.22
N LEU A 60 20.27 -10.06 17.84
CA LEU A 60 19.05 -10.67 17.29
C LEU A 60 18.63 -10.03 15.95
N VAL A 61 19.20 -8.87 15.62
CA VAL A 61 18.95 -8.18 14.35
C VAL A 61 20.16 -8.33 13.44
N THR A 62 19.98 -9.13 12.40
CA THR A 62 21.00 -9.42 11.38
C THR A 62 20.99 -8.39 10.25
N ASP A 63 21.98 -8.44 9.37
CA ASP A 63 22.09 -7.65 8.13
C ASP A 63 20.86 -7.83 7.20
N GLN A 64 20.06 -8.88 7.42
CA GLN A 64 18.76 -9.06 6.77
C GLN A 64 17.81 -7.87 6.98
N ALA A 65 17.95 -7.13 8.09
CA ALA A 65 17.17 -5.93 8.36
C ALA A 65 17.45 -4.82 7.34
N ASP A 66 18.71 -4.64 6.94
CA ASP A 66 19.12 -3.65 5.93
C ASP A 66 18.52 -4.00 4.56
N PHE A 67 18.57 -5.27 4.16
CA PHE A 67 17.92 -5.74 2.93
C PHE A 67 16.40 -5.60 2.97
N ALA A 68 15.78 -5.87 4.13
CA ALA A 68 14.35 -5.70 4.31
C ALA A 68 13.94 -4.23 4.21
N LEU A 69 14.70 -3.32 4.81
CA LEU A 69 14.48 -1.88 4.73
C LEU A 69 14.57 -1.40 3.28
N SER A 70 15.66 -1.70 2.56
CA SER A 70 15.81 -1.28 1.16
C SER A 70 14.70 -1.81 0.26
N ARG A 71 14.19 -3.03 0.53
CA ARG A 71 13.05 -3.57 -0.22
C ARG A 71 11.78 -2.78 0.05
N VAL A 72 11.48 -2.46 1.30
CA VAL A 72 10.26 -1.72 1.66
C VAL A 72 10.33 -0.27 1.21
N GLU A 73 11.52 0.37 1.30
CA GLU A 73 11.77 1.69 0.72
C GLU A 73 11.45 1.71 -0.78
N GLY A 74 11.92 0.70 -1.52
CA GLY A 74 11.61 0.58 -2.96
C GLY A 74 10.11 0.44 -3.25
N VAL A 75 9.35 -0.26 -2.41
CA VAL A 75 7.89 -0.37 -2.54
C VAL A 75 7.21 0.96 -2.21
N TYR A 76 7.62 1.62 -1.14
CA TYR A 76 7.11 2.94 -0.74
C TYR A 76 7.34 3.98 -1.83
N ASP A 77 8.56 4.05 -2.37
CA ASP A 77 8.91 4.98 -3.44
C ASP A 77 8.11 4.70 -4.71
N HIS A 78 7.95 3.43 -5.09
CA HIS A 78 7.14 3.05 -6.23
C HIS A 78 5.68 3.48 -6.08
N LEU A 79 5.07 3.20 -4.92
CA LEU A 79 3.67 3.54 -4.65
C LEU A 79 3.47 5.07 -4.60
N SER A 80 4.38 5.78 -3.94
CA SER A 80 4.39 7.25 -3.85
C SER A 80 4.49 7.89 -5.23
N LEU A 81 5.41 7.42 -6.09
CA LEU A 81 5.53 7.89 -7.47
C LEU A 81 4.24 7.62 -8.25
N ARG A 82 3.68 6.41 -8.12
CA ARG A 82 2.45 6.03 -8.84
C ARG A 82 1.27 6.91 -8.46
N VAL A 83 1.11 7.19 -7.18
CA VAL A 83 0.12 8.13 -6.65
C VAL A 83 0.30 9.51 -7.26
N MET A 84 1.53 10.03 -7.28
CA MET A 84 1.83 11.35 -7.82
C MET A 84 1.54 11.44 -9.33
N GLU A 85 1.83 10.38 -10.09
CA GLU A 85 1.46 10.27 -11.51
C GLU A 85 -0.06 10.33 -11.70
N LEU A 86 -0.83 9.56 -10.92
CA LEU A 86 -2.30 9.53 -11.00
C LEU A 86 -2.92 10.89 -10.66
N VAL A 87 -2.42 11.55 -9.62
CA VAL A 87 -2.83 12.92 -9.25
C VAL A 87 -2.51 13.90 -10.36
N THR A 88 -1.27 13.86 -10.87
CA THR A 88 -0.82 14.76 -11.94
C THR A 88 -1.67 14.58 -13.19
N GLU A 89 -2.02 13.34 -13.53
CA GLU A 89 -2.87 13.04 -14.66
C GLU A 89 -4.30 13.54 -14.43
N ALA A 90 -4.91 13.26 -13.27
CA ALA A 90 -6.26 13.73 -12.95
C ALA A 90 -6.41 15.25 -13.03
N LEU A 91 -5.38 16.00 -12.62
CA LEU A 91 -5.37 17.47 -12.64
C LEU A 91 -5.32 18.07 -14.05
N LYS A 92 -5.03 17.29 -15.10
CA LYS A 92 -5.04 17.76 -16.50
C LYS A 92 -6.44 17.88 -17.10
N HIS A 93 -7.46 17.29 -16.45
CA HIS A 93 -8.81 17.21 -17.00
C HIS A 93 -9.76 18.22 -16.34
N ASP A 94 -10.78 18.67 -17.07
CA ASP A 94 -11.77 19.63 -16.54
C ASP A 94 -12.62 19.05 -15.39
N ASP A 95 -12.78 17.72 -15.36
CA ASP A 95 -13.47 16.94 -14.33
C ASP A 95 -12.54 16.42 -13.22
N TRP A 96 -11.37 17.05 -13.03
CA TRP A 96 -10.33 16.65 -12.07
C TRP A 96 -10.86 16.28 -10.67
N CYS A 97 -11.86 17.00 -10.16
CA CYS A 97 -12.50 16.73 -8.86
C CYS A 97 -13.09 15.31 -8.78
N ALA A 98 -13.75 14.85 -9.85
CA ALA A 98 -14.35 13.52 -9.88
C ALA A 98 -13.28 12.44 -9.99
N ARG A 99 -12.24 12.68 -10.80
CA ARG A 99 -11.11 11.75 -11.00
C ARG A 99 -10.25 11.57 -9.75
N LEU A 100 -9.98 12.64 -9.01
CA LEU A 100 -9.25 12.53 -7.74
C LEU A 100 -10.07 11.76 -6.70
N ARG A 101 -11.40 11.93 -6.68
CA ARG A 101 -12.27 11.13 -5.81
C ARG A 101 -12.22 9.64 -6.16
N SER A 102 -12.23 9.27 -7.44
CA SER A 102 -12.14 7.85 -7.83
C SER A 102 -10.79 7.19 -7.54
N ILE A 103 -9.71 7.99 -7.43
CA ILE A 103 -8.39 7.49 -7.00
C ILE A 103 -8.40 7.14 -5.51
N ILE A 104 -9.10 7.96 -4.72
CA ILE A 104 -9.18 7.83 -3.26
C ILE A 104 -10.17 6.74 -2.83
N ASP A 105 -11.32 6.71 -3.48
CA ASP A 105 -12.45 5.85 -3.15
C ASP A 105 -12.86 5.12 -4.44
N PRO A 106 -12.08 4.09 -4.83
CA PRO A 106 -12.42 3.30 -6.00
C PRO A 106 -13.73 2.57 -5.68
N LEU A 107 -14.83 3.04 -6.27
CA LEU A 107 -16.15 2.43 -6.18
C LEU A 107 -16.02 0.90 -6.16
N GLU A 108 -16.43 0.30 -5.04
CA GLU A 108 -16.53 -1.13 -4.82
C GLU A 108 -17.65 -1.72 -5.71
N THR A 109 -17.53 -1.64 -7.03
CA THR A 109 -18.54 -2.16 -7.97
C THR A 109 -17.95 -2.52 -9.32
N VAL A 110 -17.20 -3.62 -9.41
CA VAL A 110 -17.03 -4.34 -10.68
C VAL A 110 -16.96 -5.85 -10.40
N GLU A 111 -18.01 -6.40 -9.77
CA GLU A 111 -18.44 -7.75 -10.15
C GLU A 111 -19.03 -7.63 -11.56
N LEU A 112 -18.21 -7.86 -12.59
CA LEU A 112 -18.69 -8.05 -13.95
C LEU A 112 -19.41 -9.40 -14.00
N LEU A 113 -20.69 -9.34 -13.64
CA LEU A 113 -21.70 -10.26 -14.09
C LEU A 113 -21.80 -10.11 -15.61
N ASP A 114 -21.17 -11.00 -16.36
CA ASP A 114 -21.48 -11.19 -17.78
C ASP A 114 -21.20 -12.63 -18.19
N LYS A 115 -22.28 -13.40 -18.38
CA LYS A 115 -22.67 -13.92 -19.70
C LYS A 115 -23.91 -14.81 -19.57
N GLU A 116 -25.06 -14.28 -20.01
CA GLU A 116 -26.17 -15.12 -20.47
C GLU A 116 -25.69 -16.04 -21.60
N GLU A 117 -25.95 -17.34 -21.48
CA GLU A 117 -26.14 -18.19 -22.65
C GLU A 117 -27.61 -18.59 -22.75
N ALA A 118 -28.27 -18.03 -23.75
CA ALA A 118 -29.55 -18.47 -24.25
C ALA A 118 -29.43 -19.89 -24.80
N THR A 119 -30.23 -20.83 -24.29
CA THR A 119 -30.66 -22.00 -25.07
C THR A 119 -32.15 -22.22 -24.82
N GLY A 120 -32.93 -22.06 -25.89
CA GLY A 120 -34.38 -22.16 -25.85
C GLY A 120 -34.88 -23.61 -25.83
N SER A 121 -36.17 -23.75 -25.52
CA SER A 121 -37.06 -24.65 -26.25
C SER A 121 -38.50 -24.28 -25.90
N GLY A 122 -39.30 -24.02 -26.92
CA GLY A 122 -40.73 -23.74 -26.80
C GLY A 122 -41.52 -24.94 -26.28
N GLY A 123 -42.69 -24.64 -25.75
CA GLY A 123 -43.68 -25.62 -25.32
C GLY A 123 -45.00 -24.93 -25.03
N ASP A 124 -45.80 -24.74 -26.08
CA ASP A 124 -47.23 -24.44 -25.97
C ASP A 124 -47.95 -25.58 -25.23
N GLY A 125 -48.83 -25.23 -24.30
CA GLY A 125 -49.62 -26.18 -23.52
C GLY A 125 -50.84 -25.50 -22.92
N ASP A 126 -51.87 -25.39 -23.75
CA ASP A 126 -53.22 -24.90 -23.44
C ASP A 126 -54.05 -25.92 -22.65
N GLY A 127 -55.00 -25.41 -21.85
CA GLY A 127 -56.08 -26.14 -21.18
C GLY A 127 -55.83 -26.48 -19.71
N ASP A 128 -56.78 -26.42 -18.78
CA ASP A 128 -58.21 -26.09 -18.78
C ASP A 128 -58.58 -25.82 -17.31
N GLY A 129 -59.63 -25.03 -17.08
CA GLY A 129 -60.12 -24.70 -15.75
C GLY A 129 -60.94 -25.82 -15.09
N TYR A 130 -61.63 -25.39 -14.03
CA TYR A 130 -62.67 -26.06 -13.23
C TYR A 130 -62.25 -26.90 -11.99
N LYS A 131 -62.62 -26.32 -10.85
CA LYS A 131 -62.92 -26.87 -9.51
C LYS A 131 -61.77 -27.19 -8.55
#